data_AF-A0A452Y7K9-F1
#
_entry.id   AF-A0A452Y7K9-F1
#
_cell.length_a   1.000
_cell.length_b   1.000
_cell.length_c   1.000
_cell.angle_alpha   90.00
_cell.angle_beta   90.00
_cell.angle_gamma   90.00
#
_symmetry.space_group_name_H-M   'P 1'
#
loop_
_entity.id
_entity.type
_entity.pdbx_description
1 polymer ?
#
loop_
_entity_poly.entity_id
_entity_poly.type
_entity_poly.pdbx_seq_one_letter_code
_entity_poly.pdbx_strand_id
1 'polypeptide(L)'
;GLCLQMFSYDLSLGNIIVRFNQGKPQIDNKWTSSAIMVFRQAITAGLLPSSDVLSQVLGCLRFPHDSSLKTTFIDNMGISCDMPHHPNTNSLLEGFGEYDIRAFSVLEEGGLLGAVASTSTKYSQIVIDARKSNIYTAEVSLLSTLKSLKHRLAAGARLPNVTILLPTEKKQVDLDEREKTLKLAGRVGQAVGSLLRRLGIKYQGEESHGRMRINGLTLRRWFNPKFTSAPSTGAPVELLPLPSRLAKGIADQQRDIRSLSL
;
A
#
# COMPACT_ATOMS: atom_id res chain seq x y z
N GLY A 1 -8.98 1.65 14.65
CA GLY A 1 -8.57 0.58 15.59
C GLY A 1 -7.54 1.14 16.55
N LEU A 2 -7.42 0.51 17.73
CA LEU A 2 -6.53 0.96 18.81
C LEU A 2 -5.08 1.19 18.34
N CYS A 3 -4.52 0.30 17.52
CA CYS A 3 -3.17 0.48 16.96
C CYS A 3 -3.01 1.82 16.23
N LEU A 4 -3.94 2.15 15.30
CA LEU A 4 -3.88 3.40 14.54
C LEU A 4 -4.03 4.65 15.42
N GLN A 5 -4.88 4.59 16.45
CA GLN A 5 -5.03 5.69 17.40
C GLN A 5 -3.76 5.89 18.22
N MET A 6 -3.15 4.80 18.70
CA MET A 6 -1.87 4.85 19.40
C MET A 6 -0.75 5.36 18.49
N PHE A 7 -0.77 5.01 17.20
CA PHE A 7 0.17 5.58 16.23
C PHE A 7 0.03 7.07 16.06
N SER A 8 -1.18 7.56 15.86
CA SER A 8 -1.41 9.01 15.73
C SER A 8 -0.99 9.75 17.00
N TYR A 9 -1.21 9.16 18.17
CA TYR A 9 -0.77 9.73 19.45
C TYR A 9 0.77 9.75 19.57
N ASP A 10 1.44 8.61 19.37
CA ASP A 10 2.90 8.53 19.44
C ASP A 10 3.57 9.47 18.41
N LEU A 11 2.96 9.64 17.23
CA LEU A 11 3.46 10.53 16.18
C LEU A 11 3.31 12.00 16.58
N SER A 12 2.17 12.36 17.21
CA SER A 12 1.96 13.71 17.73
C SER A 12 2.94 14.08 18.85
N LEU A 13 3.51 13.08 19.53
CA LEU A 13 4.57 13.26 20.52
C LEU A 13 5.98 13.31 19.90
N GLY A 14 6.11 13.20 18.58
CA GLY A 14 7.40 13.21 17.88
C GLY A 14 8.16 11.88 17.95
N ASN A 15 7.53 10.79 18.39
CA ASN A 15 8.20 9.49 18.45
C ASN A 15 8.40 8.89 17.05
N ILE A 16 9.58 8.32 16.81
CA ILE A 16 9.87 7.59 15.57
C ILE A 16 9.15 6.25 15.60
N ILE A 17 8.05 6.18 14.85
CA ILE A 17 7.20 4.97 14.75
C ILE A 17 7.61 4.10 13.57
N VAL A 18 8.15 4.69 12.51
CA VAL A 18 8.54 3.96 11.29
C VAL A 18 10.06 3.99 11.19
N ARG A 19 10.66 2.81 11.18
CA ARG A 19 12.09 2.63 10.96
C ARG A 19 12.35 2.14 9.55
N PHE A 20 13.46 2.59 8.98
CA PHE A 20 13.95 2.17 7.68
C PHE A 20 15.01 1.09 7.84
N ASN A 21 14.58 -0.16 7.86
CA ASN A 21 15.51 -1.29 7.88
C ASN A 21 15.83 -1.67 6.43
N GLN A 22 17.09 -1.47 6.02
CA GLN A 22 17.57 -1.82 4.67
C GLN A 22 16.72 -1.19 3.53
N GLY A 23 16.27 0.05 3.72
CA GLY A 23 15.45 0.76 2.73
C GLY A 23 13.97 0.35 2.70
N LYS A 24 13.52 -0.48 3.65
CA LYS A 24 12.11 -0.88 3.80
C LYS A 24 11.49 -0.17 5.02
N PRO A 25 10.44 0.64 4.83
CA PRO A 25 9.73 1.23 5.96
C PRO A 25 9.00 0.13 6.71
N GLN A 26 9.23 0.06 8.02
CA GLN A 26 8.59 -0.89 8.92
C GLN A 26 8.11 -0.17 10.17
N ILE A 27 6.90 -0.49 10.61
CA ILE A 27 6.34 0.02 11.86
C ILE A 27 7.05 -0.66 13.04
N ASP A 28 7.76 0.13 13.84
CA ASP A 28 8.40 -0.29 15.07
C ASP A 28 7.58 0.21 16.27
N ASN A 29 6.61 -0.60 16.71
CA ASN A 29 5.75 -0.28 17.82
C ASN A 29 5.25 -1.55 18.52
N LYS A 30 5.18 -1.49 19.85
CA LYS A 30 4.77 -2.60 20.71
C LYS A 30 3.42 -3.20 20.33
N TRP A 31 2.45 -2.39 19.92
CA TRP A 31 1.10 -2.82 19.60
C TRP A 31 1.07 -3.64 18.31
N THR A 32 1.76 -3.20 17.26
CA THR A 32 1.82 -3.93 16.00
C THR A 32 2.61 -5.22 16.13
N SER A 33 3.73 -5.20 16.85
CA SER A 33 4.49 -6.42 17.15
C SER A 33 3.65 -7.41 17.97
N SER A 34 2.90 -6.93 18.98
CA SER A 34 2.01 -7.78 19.78
C SER A 34 0.86 -8.34 18.95
N ALA A 35 0.23 -7.54 18.08
CA ALA A 35 -0.88 -7.97 17.23
C ALA A 35 -0.45 -9.09 16.26
N ILE A 36 0.70 -8.95 15.60
CA ILE A 36 1.25 -9.99 14.72
C ILE A 36 1.59 -11.25 15.53
N MET A 37 2.24 -11.09 16.69
CA MET A 37 2.64 -12.21 17.53
C MET A 37 1.43 -13.02 18.00
N VAL A 38 0.42 -12.37 18.56
CA VAL A 38 -0.81 -13.03 19.04
C VAL A 38 -1.54 -13.72 17.90
N PHE A 39 -1.64 -13.08 16.73
CA PHE A 39 -2.22 -13.68 15.53
C PHE A 39 -1.52 -14.99 15.13
N ARG A 40 -0.18 -14.97 15.06
CA ARG A 40 0.62 -16.15 14.69
C ARG A 40 0.61 -17.24 15.76
N GLN A 41 0.59 -16.87 17.03
CA GLN A 41 0.45 -17.81 18.14
C GLN A 41 -0.90 -18.52 18.10
N ALA A 42 -1.99 -17.79 17.83
CA ALA A 42 -3.31 -18.38 17.67
C ALA A 42 -3.34 -19.40 16.52
N ILE A 43 -2.77 -19.04 15.36
CA ILE A 43 -2.64 -19.97 14.21
C ILE A 43 -1.82 -21.21 14.60
N THR A 44 -0.68 -21.02 15.27
CA THR A 44 0.20 -22.12 15.71
C THR A 44 -0.50 -23.03 16.71
N ALA A 45 -1.40 -22.49 17.54
CA ALA A 45 -2.26 -23.22 18.46
C ALA A 45 -3.45 -23.93 17.75
N GLY A 46 -3.53 -23.88 16.42
CA GLY A 46 -4.59 -24.50 15.63
C GLY A 46 -5.90 -23.70 15.57
N LEU A 47 -5.91 -22.45 16.05
CA LEU A 47 -7.10 -21.60 16.00
C LEU A 47 -7.23 -20.96 14.61
N LEU A 48 -8.43 -21.05 14.04
CA LEU A 48 -8.75 -20.41 12.77
C LEU A 48 -9.09 -18.94 12.99
N PRO A 49 -8.33 -17.98 12.43
CA PRO A 49 -8.63 -16.57 12.58
C PRO A 49 -9.89 -16.22 11.78
N SER A 50 -10.81 -15.46 12.39
CA SER A 50 -11.95 -14.90 11.65
C SER A 50 -11.50 -13.77 10.71
N SER A 51 -12.31 -13.47 9.70
CA SER A 51 -12.09 -12.33 8.79
C SER A 51 -11.99 -10.99 9.54
N ASP A 52 -12.71 -10.84 10.66
CA ASP A 52 -12.67 -9.64 11.49
C ASP A 52 -11.34 -9.49 12.23
N VAL A 53 -10.87 -10.58 12.86
CA VAL A 53 -9.58 -10.60 13.56
C VAL A 53 -8.45 -10.32 12.57
N LEU A 54 -8.45 -10.98 11.41
CA LEU A 54 -7.46 -10.72 10.37
C LEU A 54 -7.48 -9.23 9.96
N SER A 55 -8.66 -8.67 9.70
CA SER A 55 -8.75 -7.27 9.30
C SER A 55 -8.24 -6.32 10.38
N GLN A 56 -8.45 -6.62 11.66
CA GLN A 56 -7.94 -5.79 12.75
C GLN A 56 -6.41 -5.81 12.82
N VAL A 57 -5.80 -7.00 12.67
CA VAL A 57 -4.34 -7.15 12.63
C VAL A 57 -3.75 -6.40 11.44
N LEU A 58 -4.37 -6.51 10.26
CA LEU A 58 -3.98 -5.74 9.08
C LEU A 58 -4.11 -4.23 9.32
N GLY A 59 -5.15 -3.80 10.03
CA GLY A 59 -5.32 -2.40 10.43
C GLY A 59 -4.20 -1.86 11.31
N CYS A 60 -3.53 -2.71 12.11
CA CYS A 60 -2.34 -2.36 12.89
C CYS A 60 -1.08 -2.21 12.01
N LEU A 61 -1.13 -2.63 10.75
CA LEU A 61 -0.01 -2.55 9.82
C LEU A 61 -0.15 -1.41 8.82
N ARG A 62 -1.20 -0.58 8.94
CA ARG A 62 -1.41 0.60 8.12
C ARG A 62 -0.55 1.76 8.62
N PHE A 63 0.15 2.44 7.72
CA PHE A 63 0.87 3.66 8.07
C PHE A 63 -0.08 4.83 8.37
N PRO A 64 0.28 5.74 9.29
CA PRO A 64 -0.44 6.99 9.47
C PRO A 64 -0.38 7.85 8.19
N HIS A 65 -1.45 8.55 7.87
CA HIS A 65 -1.48 9.48 6.72
C HIS A 65 -0.93 10.86 7.07
N ASP A 66 0.29 10.90 7.60
CA ASP A 66 1.00 12.16 7.88
C ASP A 66 1.88 12.55 6.68
N SER A 67 1.85 13.82 6.30
CA SER A 67 2.72 14.40 5.28
C SER A 67 4.20 14.32 5.67
N SER A 68 4.52 14.41 6.97
CA SER A 68 5.89 14.29 7.49
C SER A 68 6.49 12.91 7.21
N LEU A 69 5.71 11.84 7.39
CA LEU A 69 6.15 10.48 7.09
C LEU A 69 6.41 10.31 5.59
N LYS A 70 5.56 10.91 4.75
CA LYS A 70 5.74 10.85 3.30
C LYS A 70 7.01 11.55 2.83
N THR A 71 7.38 12.68 3.42
CA THR A 71 8.65 13.36 3.12
C THR A 71 9.82 12.50 3.59
N THR A 72 9.76 11.95 4.81
CA THR A 72 10.78 11.01 5.30
C THR A 72 10.95 9.79 4.38
N PHE A 73 9.87 9.28 3.78
CA PHE A 73 9.95 8.18 2.83
C PHE A 73 10.72 8.57 1.56
N ILE A 74 10.50 9.78 1.06
CA ILE A 74 11.20 10.30 -0.13
C ILE A 74 12.68 10.53 0.17
N ASP A 75 12.99 11.15 1.32
CA ASP A 75 14.37 11.44 1.73
C ASP A 75 15.18 10.15 1.90
N ASN A 76 14.60 9.14 2.57
CA ASN A 76 15.24 7.83 2.74
C ASN A 76 15.36 7.05 1.42
N MET A 77 14.58 7.37 0.38
CA MET A 77 14.76 6.79 -0.95
C MET A 77 15.95 7.39 -1.71
N GLY A 78 16.57 8.46 -1.20
CA GLY A 78 17.71 9.14 -1.81
C GLY A 78 17.37 9.82 -3.13
N ILE A 79 16.08 10.12 -3.35
CA ILE A 79 15.60 10.76 -4.58
C ILE A 79 15.58 12.27 -4.31
N SER A 80 16.60 12.99 -4.77
CA SER A 80 16.54 14.45 -4.86
C SER A 80 15.55 14.82 -5.96
N CYS A 81 14.28 15.01 -5.60
CA CYS A 81 13.29 15.56 -6.52
C CYS A 81 13.37 17.08 -6.48
N ASP A 82 14.34 17.66 -7.20
CA ASP A 82 14.29 19.08 -7.60
C ASP A 82 13.22 19.25 -8.69
N MET A 83 11.95 19.03 -8.33
CA MET A 83 10.83 19.11 -9.26
C MET A 83 9.68 19.87 -8.61
N PRO A 84 9.05 20.85 -9.30
CA PRO A 84 7.94 21.64 -8.77
C PRO A 84 6.66 20.82 -8.51
N HIS A 85 6.60 19.58 -8.98
CA HIS A 85 5.52 18.64 -8.73
C HIS A 85 6.09 17.28 -8.31
N HIS A 86 5.95 16.93 -7.04
CA HIS A 86 6.38 15.64 -6.49
C HIS A 86 5.77 14.48 -7.30
N PRO A 87 6.56 13.75 -8.12
CA PRO A 87 6.05 12.59 -8.83
C PRO A 87 5.61 11.54 -7.81
N ASN A 88 4.60 10.75 -8.14
CA ASN A 88 4.08 9.74 -7.25
C ASN A 88 5.11 8.60 -7.08
N THR A 89 5.89 8.66 -6.00
CA THR A 89 6.94 7.70 -5.65
C THR A 89 6.42 6.45 -4.94
N ASN A 90 5.12 6.39 -4.62
CA ASN A 90 4.53 5.28 -3.88
C ASN A 90 4.81 3.93 -4.56
N SER A 91 4.85 3.89 -5.90
CA SER A 91 5.13 2.65 -6.63
C SER A 91 6.52 2.07 -6.37
N LEU A 92 7.46 2.84 -5.84
CA LEU A 92 8.81 2.38 -5.48
C LEU A 92 8.83 1.58 -4.17
N LEU A 93 7.94 1.89 -3.24
CA LEU A 93 7.87 1.24 -1.92
C LEU A 93 7.17 -0.13 -2.03
N GLU A 94 7.68 -1.15 -1.34
CA GLU A 94 7.12 -2.51 -1.38
C GLU A 94 5.70 -2.62 -0.78
N GLY A 95 5.34 -1.71 0.15
CA GLY A 95 3.99 -1.52 0.70
C GLY A 95 3.25 -0.31 0.14
N PHE A 96 3.75 0.25 -0.96
CA PHE A 96 3.23 1.43 -1.63
C PHE A 96 3.07 2.69 -0.77
N GLY A 97 3.81 2.76 0.34
CA GLY A 97 3.73 3.86 1.32
C GLY A 97 2.46 3.85 2.17
N GLU A 98 1.61 2.83 2.07
CA GLU A 98 0.31 2.76 2.76
C GLU A 98 0.29 1.70 3.87
N TYR A 99 1.03 0.61 3.70
CA TYR A 99 1.11 -0.49 4.65
C TYR A 99 2.54 -0.97 4.87
N ASP A 100 2.80 -1.47 6.08
CA ASP A 100 3.97 -2.26 6.41
C ASP A 100 4.01 -3.53 5.54
N ILE A 101 5.18 -3.90 5.04
CA ILE A 101 5.36 -5.08 4.19
C ILE A 101 4.86 -6.38 4.83
N ARG A 102 4.92 -6.48 6.17
CA ARG A 102 4.44 -7.65 6.92
C ARG A 102 2.94 -7.88 6.73
N ALA A 103 2.17 -6.86 6.34
CA ALA A 103 0.75 -7.00 6.02
C ALA A 103 0.48 -8.04 4.92
N PHE A 104 1.39 -8.16 3.94
CA PHE A 104 1.23 -9.16 2.89
C PHE A 104 1.40 -10.59 3.41
N SER A 105 2.38 -10.82 4.29
CA SER A 105 2.58 -12.12 4.96
C SER A 105 1.37 -12.50 5.81
N VAL A 106 0.87 -11.55 6.62
CA VAL A 106 -0.30 -11.77 7.47
C VAL A 106 -1.55 -12.06 6.64
N LEU A 107 -1.76 -11.35 5.52
CA LEU A 107 -2.87 -11.61 4.61
C LEU A 107 -2.78 -13.01 3.98
N GLU A 108 -1.59 -13.42 3.56
CA GLU A 108 -1.34 -14.75 2.98
C GLU A 108 -1.57 -15.87 4.01
N GLU A 109 -1.03 -15.72 5.22
CA GLU A 109 -1.25 -16.63 6.36
C GLU A 109 -2.75 -16.80 6.67
N GLY A 110 -3.50 -15.70 6.77
CA GLY A 110 -4.95 -15.74 6.98
C GLY A 110 -5.72 -16.32 5.79
N GLY A 111 -5.27 -16.04 4.56
CA GLY A 111 -5.87 -16.54 3.33
C GLY A 111 -5.77 -18.07 3.20
N LEU A 112 -4.63 -18.66 3.58
CA LEU A 112 -4.42 -20.12 3.60
C LEU A 112 -5.38 -20.84 4.53
N LEU A 113 -5.85 -20.17 5.58
CA LEU A 113 -6.80 -20.68 6.57
C LEU A 113 -8.27 -20.35 6.23
N GLY A 114 -8.53 -19.77 5.07
CA GLY A 114 -9.88 -19.45 4.60
C GLY A 114 -10.47 -18.15 5.16
N ALA A 115 -9.68 -17.31 5.85
CA ALA A 115 -10.16 -16.04 6.40
C ALA A 115 -10.38 -14.93 5.35
N VAL A 116 -10.02 -15.17 4.09
CA VAL A 116 -10.18 -14.23 2.97
C VAL A 116 -10.78 -14.94 1.77
N ALA A 117 -11.78 -14.34 1.14
CA ALA A 117 -12.30 -14.84 -0.13
C ALA A 117 -11.22 -14.73 -1.23
N SER A 118 -10.91 -15.86 -1.86
CA SER A 118 -9.86 -15.97 -2.88
C SER A 118 -10.09 -15.01 -4.06
N THR A 119 -9.05 -14.29 -4.48
CA THR A 119 -9.09 -13.50 -5.71
C THR A 119 -8.99 -14.44 -6.93
N SER A 120 -9.94 -14.35 -7.85
CA SER A 120 -9.88 -15.13 -9.09
C SER A 120 -8.89 -14.46 -10.05
N THR A 121 -7.68 -15.00 -10.13
CA THR A 121 -6.66 -14.59 -11.10
C THR A 121 -6.78 -15.44 -12.36
N LYS A 122 -7.68 -15.08 -13.28
CA LYS A 122 -7.63 -15.64 -14.64
C LYS A 122 -6.60 -14.86 -15.45
N TYR A 123 -5.84 -15.54 -16.31
CA TYR A 123 -4.72 -14.95 -17.08
C TYR A 123 -5.07 -13.64 -17.81
N SER A 124 -6.33 -13.48 -18.24
CA SER A 124 -6.82 -12.31 -18.99
C SER A 124 -7.49 -11.22 -18.15
N GLN A 125 -7.98 -11.54 -16.94
CA GLN A 125 -8.71 -10.59 -16.11
C GLN A 125 -8.53 -10.91 -14.62
N ILE A 126 -8.13 -9.90 -13.86
CA ILE A 126 -8.04 -9.98 -12.41
C ILE A 126 -9.31 -9.40 -11.82
N VAL A 127 -9.98 -10.17 -10.97
CA VAL A 127 -11.17 -9.73 -10.22
C VAL A 127 -10.90 -9.84 -8.73
N ILE A 128 -11.00 -8.71 -8.05
CA ILE A 128 -10.95 -8.61 -6.59
C ILE A 128 -12.39 -8.46 -6.11
N ASP A 129 -12.92 -9.47 -5.44
CA ASP A 129 -14.26 -9.39 -4.82
C ASP A 129 -14.14 -8.90 -3.38
N ALA A 130 -14.54 -7.66 -3.14
CA ALA A 130 -14.53 -7.04 -1.83
C ALA A 130 -15.94 -6.85 -1.24
N ARG A 131 -16.98 -7.46 -1.84
CA ARG A 131 -18.38 -7.29 -1.39
C ARG A 131 -18.63 -7.80 0.03
N LYS A 132 -17.87 -8.83 0.45
CA LYS A 132 -17.94 -9.42 1.80
C LYS A 132 -16.65 -9.21 2.60
N SER A 133 -15.75 -8.36 2.12
CA SER A 133 -14.43 -8.15 2.73
C SER A 133 -14.46 -7.00 3.71
N ASN A 134 -13.72 -7.14 4.80
CA ASN A 134 -13.49 -6.03 5.72
C ASN A 134 -12.56 -4.98 5.09
N ILE A 135 -12.62 -3.75 5.61
CA ILE A 135 -11.93 -2.57 5.05
C ILE A 135 -10.44 -2.84 4.85
N TYR A 136 -9.74 -3.24 5.92
CA TYR A 136 -8.28 -3.42 5.85
C TYR A 136 -7.90 -4.66 5.04
N THR A 137 -8.70 -5.74 5.09
CA THR A 137 -8.51 -6.91 4.22
C THR A 137 -8.65 -6.53 2.74
N ALA A 138 -9.63 -5.70 2.38
CA ALA A 138 -9.84 -5.25 1.00
C ALA A 138 -8.69 -4.34 0.51
N GLU A 139 -8.26 -3.38 1.34
CA GLU A 139 -7.12 -2.50 1.03
C GLU A 139 -5.84 -3.33 0.80
N VAL A 140 -5.47 -4.23 1.72
CA VAL A 140 -4.24 -5.04 1.60
C VAL A 140 -4.35 -6.06 0.46
N SER A 141 -5.52 -6.61 0.18
CA SER A 141 -5.73 -7.51 -0.97
C SER A 141 -5.50 -6.80 -2.31
N LEU A 142 -5.96 -5.55 -2.42
CA LEU A 142 -5.67 -4.71 -3.58
C LEU A 142 -4.17 -4.44 -3.71
N LEU A 143 -3.50 -4.03 -2.63
CA LEU A 143 -2.06 -3.80 -2.64
C LEU A 143 -1.27 -5.07 -2.98
N SER A 144 -1.67 -6.23 -2.47
CA SER A 144 -1.05 -7.52 -2.78
C SER A 144 -1.17 -7.85 -4.27
N THR A 145 -2.35 -7.59 -4.85
CA THR A 145 -2.56 -7.72 -6.30
C THR A 145 -1.66 -6.78 -7.09
N LEU A 146 -1.53 -5.51 -6.67
CA LEU A 146 -0.62 -4.55 -7.31
C LEU A 146 0.84 -5.00 -7.20
N LYS A 147 1.26 -5.55 -6.06
CA LYS A 147 2.61 -6.10 -5.85
C LYS A 147 2.87 -7.26 -6.83
N SER A 148 1.96 -8.22 -6.93
CA SER A 148 2.05 -9.32 -7.90
C SER A 148 2.13 -8.81 -9.34
N LEU A 149 1.30 -7.83 -9.71
CA LEU A 149 1.33 -7.21 -11.03
C LEU A 149 2.65 -6.47 -11.31
N LYS A 150 3.25 -5.81 -10.31
CA LYS A 150 4.57 -5.19 -10.43
C LYS A 150 5.63 -6.24 -10.75
N HIS A 151 5.64 -7.37 -10.05
CA HIS A 151 6.55 -8.48 -10.34
C HIS A 151 6.34 -9.07 -11.74
N ARG A 152 5.09 -9.25 -12.16
CA ARG A 152 4.75 -9.69 -13.52
C ARG A 152 5.26 -8.71 -14.58
N LEU A 153 5.12 -7.40 -14.35
CA LEU A 153 5.65 -6.38 -15.27
C LEU A 153 7.17 -6.46 -15.37
N ALA A 154 7.86 -6.64 -14.24
CA ALA A 154 9.32 -6.78 -14.19
C ALA A 154 9.80 -8.03 -14.97
N ALA A 155 9.01 -9.10 -14.97
CA ALA A 155 9.23 -10.29 -15.80
C ALA A 155 8.86 -10.11 -17.29
N GLY A 156 8.53 -8.89 -17.73
CA GLY A 156 8.20 -8.57 -19.13
C GLY A 156 6.76 -8.90 -19.54
N ALA A 157 5.90 -9.33 -18.60
CA ALA A 157 4.53 -9.70 -18.94
C ALA A 157 3.61 -8.48 -19.17
N ARG A 158 2.61 -8.65 -20.04
CA ARG A 158 1.54 -7.66 -20.22
C ARG A 158 0.63 -7.63 -18.99
N LEU A 159 0.26 -6.43 -18.56
CA LEU A 159 -0.64 -6.25 -17.43
C LEU A 159 -2.12 -6.36 -17.86
N PRO A 160 -2.92 -7.21 -17.20
CA PRO A 160 -4.35 -7.28 -17.43
C PRO A 160 -5.07 -6.09 -16.78
N ASN A 161 -6.36 -5.96 -17.07
CA ASN A 161 -7.22 -5.04 -16.34
C ASN A 161 -7.58 -5.63 -14.98
N VAL A 162 -7.64 -4.77 -13.97
CA VAL A 162 -8.08 -5.14 -12.61
C VAL A 162 -9.50 -4.62 -12.43
N THR A 163 -10.43 -5.51 -12.07
CA THR A 163 -11.80 -5.16 -11.68
C THR A 163 -11.96 -5.37 -10.19
N ILE A 164 -12.52 -4.39 -9.49
CA ILE A 164 -12.80 -4.45 -8.06
C ILE A 164 -14.32 -4.42 -7.90
N LEU A 165 -14.89 -5.44 -7.26
CA LEU A 165 -16.31 -5.50 -6.91
C LEU A 165 -16.49 -5.04 -5.47
N LEU A 166 -17.40 -4.10 -5.26
CA LEU A 166 -17.57 -3.38 -4.00
C LEU A 166 -19.01 -3.53 -3.47
N PRO A 167 -19.21 -3.51 -2.15
CA PRO A 167 -20.55 -3.48 -1.59
C PRO A 167 -21.22 -2.13 -1.89
N THR A 168 -22.50 -2.18 -2.25
CA THR A 168 -23.34 -0.99 -2.45
C THR A 168 -24.51 -1.04 -1.48
N GLU A 169 -24.87 0.13 -0.95
CA GLU A 169 -26.01 0.30 -0.06
C GLU A 169 -27.12 0.99 -0.86
N LYS A 170 -28.36 0.52 -0.71
CA LYS A 170 -29.53 1.19 -1.31
C LYS A 170 -30.23 1.96 -0.20
N LYS A 171 -30.41 3.27 -0.41
CA LYS A 171 -31.20 4.11 0.49
C LYS A 171 -32.41 4.62 -0.27
N GLN A 172 -33.60 4.30 0.21
CA GLN A 172 -34.82 4.97 -0.25
C GLN A 172 -34.82 6.37 0.36
N VAL A 173 -35.02 7.36 -0.49
CA VAL A 173 -35.21 8.75 -0.05
C VAL A 173 -36.55 9.19 -0.59
N ASP A 174 -37.38 9.67 0.33
CA ASP A 174 -38.66 10.27 0.02
C ASP A 174 -38.42 11.73 -0.36
N LEU A 175 -38.55 12.04 -1.64
CA LEU A 175 -38.36 13.37 -2.21
C LEU A 175 -39.55 13.63 -3.13
N ASP A 176 -40.42 14.56 -2.72
CA ASP A 176 -41.56 15.08 -3.48
C ASP A 176 -42.37 14.01 -4.23
N GLU A 177 -43.07 13.15 -3.48
CA GLU A 177 -44.08 12.20 -3.96
C GLU A 177 -43.59 11.12 -4.96
N ARG A 178 -42.28 11.03 -5.23
CA ARG A 178 -41.67 9.92 -5.97
C ARG A 178 -40.55 9.27 -5.15
N GLU A 179 -40.77 8.03 -4.72
CA GLU A 179 -39.72 7.20 -4.15
C GLU A 179 -38.54 7.07 -5.15
N LYS A 180 -37.39 7.64 -4.79
CA LYS A 180 -36.14 7.44 -5.54
C LYS A 180 -35.20 6.58 -4.70
N THR A 181 -34.78 5.45 -5.27
CA THR A 181 -33.76 4.60 -4.66
C THR A 181 -32.37 5.11 -5.04
N LEU A 182 -31.63 5.67 -4.08
CA LEU A 182 -30.24 6.08 -4.26
C LEU A 182 -29.30 4.91 -3.96
N LYS A 183 -28.32 4.68 -4.84
CA LYS A 183 -27.22 3.74 -4.58
C LYS A 183 -26.04 4.49 -3.99
N LEU A 184 -25.66 4.11 -2.78
CA LEU A 184 -24.55 4.69 -2.02
C LEU A 184 -23.39 3.70 -1.96
N ALA A 185 -22.18 4.25 -1.94
CA ALA A 185 -20.97 3.49 -1.74
C ALA A 185 -20.90 3.00 -0.29
N GLY A 186 -20.77 1.69 -0.07
CA GLY A 186 -20.52 1.15 1.26
C GLY A 186 -19.13 1.57 1.78
N ARG A 187 -18.92 1.44 3.09
CA ARG A 187 -17.66 1.85 3.77
C ARG A 187 -16.39 1.27 3.14
N VAL A 188 -16.44 0.01 2.69
CA VAL A 188 -15.33 -0.65 2.00
C VAL A 188 -15.04 0.01 0.65
N GLY A 189 -16.07 0.35 -0.12
CA GLY A 189 -15.91 1.05 -1.40
C GLY A 189 -15.26 2.42 -1.23
N GLN A 190 -15.72 3.19 -0.25
CA GLN A 190 -15.14 4.49 0.08
C GLN A 190 -13.67 4.37 0.51
N ALA A 191 -13.32 3.38 1.33
CA ALA A 191 -11.95 3.14 1.76
C ALA A 191 -11.02 2.75 0.60
N VAL A 192 -11.46 1.83 -0.27
CA VAL A 192 -10.71 1.43 -1.47
C VAL A 192 -10.54 2.60 -2.44
N GLY A 193 -11.59 3.40 -2.67
CA GLY A 193 -11.51 4.61 -3.50
C GLY A 193 -10.54 5.64 -2.93
N SER A 194 -10.58 5.85 -1.60
CA SER A 194 -9.64 6.72 -0.89
C SER A 194 -8.19 6.23 -1.01
N LEU A 195 -7.96 4.92 -0.89
CA LEU A 195 -6.65 4.31 -1.11
C LEU A 195 -6.14 4.57 -2.54
N LEU A 196 -6.97 4.33 -3.56
CA LEU A 196 -6.58 4.58 -4.96
C LEU A 196 -6.23 6.05 -5.22
N ARG A 197 -6.97 6.98 -4.61
CA ARG A 197 -6.68 8.43 -4.68
C ARG A 197 -5.34 8.77 -4.03
N ARG A 198 -5.04 8.26 -2.83
CA ARG A 198 -3.74 8.48 -2.17
C ARG A 198 -2.58 7.86 -2.93
N LEU A 199 -2.82 6.69 -3.53
CA LEU A 199 -1.90 6.04 -4.46
C LEU A 199 -1.81 6.74 -5.81
N GLY A 200 -2.60 7.77 -6.11
CA GLY A 200 -2.63 8.46 -7.41
C GLY A 200 -2.94 7.55 -8.60
N ILE A 201 -3.66 6.45 -8.38
CA ILE A 201 -4.05 5.51 -9.44
C ILE A 201 -5.44 5.90 -9.97
N LYS A 202 -5.51 6.23 -11.26
CA LYS A 202 -6.78 6.52 -11.94
C LYS A 202 -7.55 5.21 -12.20
N TYR A 203 -8.85 5.23 -11.93
CA TYR A 203 -9.77 4.12 -12.19
C TYR A 203 -11.02 4.62 -12.94
N GLN A 204 -11.73 3.68 -13.57
CA GLN A 204 -13.03 3.86 -14.22
C GLN A 204 -14.14 3.29 -13.34
N GLY A 205 -15.33 3.91 -13.39
CA GLY A 205 -16.47 3.57 -12.56
C GLY A 205 -16.50 4.34 -11.24
N GLU A 206 -17.57 4.17 -10.48
CA GLU A 206 -17.80 4.85 -9.21
C GLU A 206 -18.02 3.86 -8.08
N GLU A 207 -17.74 4.28 -6.85
CA GLU A 207 -17.91 3.46 -5.65
C GLU A 207 -19.39 3.10 -5.42
N SER A 208 -20.30 4.03 -5.74
CA SER A 208 -21.76 3.91 -5.68
C SER A 208 -22.34 2.83 -6.60
N HIS A 209 -21.64 2.54 -7.71
CA HIS A 209 -22.04 1.55 -8.70
C HIS A 209 -21.52 0.16 -8.40
N GLY A 210 -20.70 0.00 -7.34
CA GLY A 210 -20.22 -1.30 -6.86
C GLY A 210 -19.13 -1.93 -7.72
N ARG A 211 -18.58 -1.19 -8.68
CA ARG A 211 -17.54 -1.70 -9.58
C ARG A 211 -16.56 -0.61 -9.97
N MET A 212 -15.28 -0.85 -9.67
CA MET A 212 -14.17 -0.06 -10.20
C MET A 212 -13.34 -0.89 -11.17
N ARG A 213 -12.70 -0.22 -12.15
CA ARG A 213 -11.78 -0.85 -13.08
C ARG A 213 -10.51 -0.04 -13.25
N ILE A 214 -9.36 -0.70 -13.13
CA ILE A 214 -8.05 -0.11 -13.39
C ILE A 214 -7.49 -0.71 -14.69
N ASN A 215 -7.09 0.15 -15.61
CA ASN A 215 -6.51 -0.27 -16.89
C ASN A 215 -5.05 -0.73 -16.69
N GLY A 216 -4.67 -1.86 -17.31
CA GLY A 216 -3.29 -2.35 -17.29
C GLY A 216 -2.26 -1.35 -17.84
N LEU A 217 -2.64 -0.50 -18.82
CA LEU A 217 -1.77 0.58 -19.31
C LEU A 217 -1.53 1.66 -18.25
N THR A 218 -2.55 2.02 -17.48
CA THR A 218 -2.44 2.96 -16.37
C THR A 218 -1.50 2.41 -15.31
N LEU A 219 -1.66 1.12 -14.96
CA LEU A 219 -0.78 0.45 -14.01
C LEU A 219 0.66 0.39 -14.49
N ARG A 220 0.90 0.07 -15.77
CA ARG A 220 2.26 0.05 -16.35
C ARG A 220 2.96 1.40 -16.21
N ARG A 221 2.25 2.49 -16.50
CA ARG A 221 2.80 3.86 -16.35
C ARG A 221 3.03 4.21 -14.88
N TRP A 222 2.15 3.76 -14.00
CA TRP A 222 2.24 4.02 -12.57
C TRP A 222 3.41 3.27 -11.90
N PHE A 223 3.67 2.02 -12.29
CA PHE A 223 4.82 1.24 -11.79
C PHE A 223 6.17 1.80 -12.26
N ASN A 224 6.20 2.53 -13.38
CA ASN A 224 7.41 3.12 -13.95
C ASN A 224 7.25 4.66 -14.02
N PRO A 225 7.29 5.36 -12.87
CA PRO A 225 7.21 6.82 -12.86
C PRO A 225 8.39 7.39 -13.63
N LYS A 226 8.11 8.33 -14.55
CA LYS A 226 9.16 9.05 -15.28
C LYS A 226 9.70 10.14 -14.36
N PHE A 227 10.97 10.02 -13.97
CA PHE A 227 11.71 11.11 -13.36
C PHE A 227 12.37 11.89 -14.50
N THR A 228 11.87 13.08 -14.82
CA THR A 228 12.58 13.99 -15.73
C THR A 228 13.70 14.64 -14.92
N SER A 229 14.92 14.15 -15.05
CA SER A 229 16.10 14.96 -14.71
C SER A 229 16.16 16.13 -15.69
N ALA A 230 16.20 17.36 -15.21
CA ALA A 230 16.68 18.47 -16.03
C ALA A 230 18.09 18.11 -16.54
N PRO A 231 18.48 18.49 -17.77
CA PRO A 231 19.83 18.26 -18.24
C PRO A 231 20.75 19.22 -17.47
N SER A 232 21.26 18.79 -16.32
CA SER A 232 22.49 19.37 -15.80
C SER A 232 23.58 19.01 -16.79
N THR A 233 24.29 20.01 -17.30
CA THR A 233 25.51 19.85 -18.10
C THR A 233 26.49 18.95 -17.32
N GLY A 234 26.46 17.66 -17.61
CA GLY A 234 27.17 16.61 -16.89
C GLY A 234 26.50 15.27 -17.16
N ALA A 235 27.27 14.27 -17.59
CA ALA A 235 26.81 12.99 -18.15
C ALA A 235 25.62 12.33 -17.41
N PRO A 236 24.73 11.62 -18.13
CA PRO A 236 23.49 11.09 -17.60
C PRO A 236 23.78 10.09 -16.48
N VAL A 237 23.39 10.43 -15.25
CA VAL A 237 23.32 9.47 -14.16
C VAL A 237 22.14 8.55 -14.45
N GLU A 238 22.42 7.46 -15.16
CA GLU A 238 21.55 6.30 -15.21
C GLU A 238 21.13 5.94 -13.78
N LEU A 239 19.85 5.66 -13.57
CA LEU A 239 19.33 5.13 -12.32
C LEU A 239 19.99 3.77 -12.05
N LEU A 240 21.15 3.79 -11.41
CA LEU A 240 21.96 2.60 -11.27
C LEU A 240 21.25 1.55 -10.40
N PRO A 241 21.36 0.26 -10.77
CA PRO A 241 20.73 -0.84 -10.05
C PRO A 241 21.25 -0.98 -8.60
N LEU A 242 20.48 -1.65 -7.74
CA LEU A 242 20.72 -1.85 -6.30
C LEU A 242 22.19 -2.09 -5.86
N PRO A 243 23.06 -2.82 -6.60
CA PRO A 243 24.44 -3.06 -6.19
C PRO A 243 25.30 -1.79 -6.07
N SER A 244 25.07 -0.79 -6.91
CA SER A 244 25.87 0.44 -6.91
C SER A 244 25.46 1.41 -5.79
N ARG A 245 24.22 1.32 -5.30
CA ARG A 245 23.73 2.08 -4.14
C ARG A 245 24.37 1.59 -2.85
N LEU A 246 24.60 0.28 -2.74
CA LEU A 246 25.37 -0.31 -1.64
C LEU A 246 26.82 0.20 -1.65
N ALA A 247 27.45 0.27 -2.82
CA ALA A 247 28.81 0.78 -2.97
C ALA A 247 28.95 2.26 -2.58
N LYS A 248 27.98 3.10 -2.93
CA LYS A 248 27.96 4.52 -2.50
C LYS A 248 27.77 4.64 -0.98
N GLY A 249 26.84 3.89 -0.40
CA GLY A 249 26.63 3.87 1.05
C GLY A 249 27.89 3.42 1.82
N ILE A 250 28.61 2.42 1.31
CA ILE A 250 29.88 1.95 1.89
C ILE A 250 30.97 3.02 1.77
N ALA A 251 31.06 3.70 0.62
CA ALA A 251 32.06 4.75 0.39
C ALA A 251 31.83 5.98 1.28
N ASP A 252 30.57 6.32 1.57
CA ASP A 252 30.21 7.43 2.46
C ASP A 252 30.45 7.03 3.93
N GLN A 253 30.11 5.79 4.33
CA GLN A 253 30.47 5.25 5.65
C GLN A 253 31.99 5.21 5.90
N GLN A 254 32.78 4.81 4.89
CA GLN A 254 34.24 4.81 4.99
C GLN A 254 34.82 6.23 5.10
N ARG A 255 34.16 7.24 4.53
CA ARG A 255 34.56 8.64 4.68
C ARG A 255 34.25 9.19 6.07
N ASP A 256 33.09 8.86 6.64
CA ASP A 256 32.73 9.26 8.00
C ASP A 256 33.62 8.60 9.06
N ILE A 257 34.00 7.33 8.86
CA ILE A 257 34.95 6.66 9.76
C ILE A 257 36.33 7.33 9.71
N ARG A 258 36.77 7.79 8.52
CA ARG A 258 38.06 8.48 8.36
C ARG A 258 38.05 9.92 8.90
N SER A 259 36.89 10.59 8.90
CA SER A 259 36.75 11.94 9.48
C SER A 259 36.59 11.93 11.00
N LEU A 260 36.16 10.80 11.58
CA LEU A 260 36.08 10.59 13.04
C LEU A 260 37.41 10.13 13.67
N SER A 261 38.44 9.84 12.87
CA SER A 261 39.76 9.42 13.33
C SER A 261 40.81 10.56 13.42
N LEU A 262 40.36 11.81 13.61
CA LEU A 262 41.20 12.99 13.86
C LEU A 262 40.86 13.63 15.20
#